data_AF-A0A202E3R9-F1
#
_entry.id   AF-A0A202E3R9-F1
#
_cell.length_a   1.000
_cell.length_b   1.000
_cell.length_c   1.000
_cell.angle_alpha   90.00
_cell.angle_beta   90.00
_cell.angle_gamma   90.00
#
_symmetry.space_group_name_H-M   'P 1'
#
loop_
_entity.id
_entity.type
_entity.pdbx_description
1 polymer ?
#
loop_
_entity_poly.entity_id
_entity_poly.type
_entity_poly.pdbx_seq_one_letter_code
_entity_poly.pdbx_strand_id
1 'polypeptide(L)'
;MILLIGGGATWEAYQQWVALEGMEDHMGSSMAAMHGTHPVWYLLGTVFIASVTVGVYVGVRDRIISPSDKLTPGEPSDDTTGVEDPENLSRDQTAQRTESEAKRQILDLLPDDEKRILEPVLTSPGLTQIELRDRSNFSKSKVSQTVTDLEKRGLLYREPQGRTYRIYPAEDIENQL
;
A
#
# COMPACT_ATOMS: atom_id res chain seq x y z
N MET A 1 3.57 -21.43 -28.20
CA MET A 1 4.87 -21.99 -27.79
C MET A 1 5.78 -20.82 -27.39
N ILE A 2 5.76 -20.45 -26.10
CA ILE A 2 6.74 -19.63 -25.34
C ILE A 2 6.18 -19.62 -23.89
N LEU A 3 6.32 -20.77 -23.26
CA LEU A 3 6.02 -21.01 -21.85
C LEU A 3 6.86 -22.24 -21.55
N LEU A 4 8.08 -22.06 -21.04
CA LEU A 4 8.95 -23.07 -20.41
C LEU A 4 10.41 -22.57 -20.23
N ILE A 5 10.63 -21.31 -19.85
CA ILE A 5 11.96 -20.86 -19.40
C ILE A 5 11.74 -19.95 -18.19
N GLY A 6 11.68 -20.54 -17.01
CA GLY A 6 11.47 -19.80 -15.76
C GLY A 6 11.38 -20.66 -14.51
N GLY A 7 11.19 -21.98 -14.66
CA GLY A 7 11.19 -22.92 -13.54
C GLY A 7 12.54 -23.58 -13.21
N GLY A 8 13.55 -23.47 -14.09
CA GLY A 8 14.85 -24.13 -13.90
C GLY A 8 15.90 -23.29 -13.18
N ALA A 9 15.85 -21.96 -13.34
CA ALA A 9 16.88 -21.06 -12.79
C ALA A 9 16.72 -20.78 -11.28
N THR A 10 15.55 -21.04 -10.70
CA THR A 10 15.32 -20.84 -9.26
C THR A 10 15.83 -21.99 -8.39
N TRP A 11 16.13 -23.16 -8.95
CA TRP A 11 16.60 -24.32 -8.19
C TRP A 11 18.08 -24.22 -7.79
N GLU A 12 18.91 -23.58 -8.61
CA GLU A 12 20.35 -23.40 -8.30
C GLU A 12 20.59 -22.35 -7.21
N ALA A 13 19.73 -21.33 -7.10
CA ALA A 13 19.82 -20.33 -6.04
C ALA A 13 19.47 -20.91 -4.65
N TYR A 14 18.63 -21.95 -4.58
CA TYR A 14 18.22 -22.55 -3.31
C TYR A 14 19.31 -23.43 -2.68
N GLN A 15 20.13 -24.10 -3.49
CA GLN A 15 21.25 -24.92 -3.00
C GLN A 15 22.39 -24.07 -2.40
N GLN A 16 22.58 -22.84 -2.88
CA GLN A 16 23.63 -21.96 -2.36
C GLN A 16 23.38 -21.49 -0.92
N TRP A 17 22.12 -21.35 -0.50
CA TRP A 17 21.78 -21.04 0.89
C TRP A 17 22.07 -22.19 1.85
N VAL A 18 21.81 -23.43 1.44
CA VAL A 18 22.02 -24.62 2.29
C VAL A 18 23.50 -24.87 2.58
N ALA A 19 24.41 -24.44 1.70
CA ALA A 19 25.86 -24.56 1.93
C ALA A 19 26.43 -23.50 2.90
N LEU A 20 25.74 -22.36 3.08
CA LEU A 20 26.07 -21.35 4.09
C LEU A 20 25.55 -21.73 5.48
N GLU A 21 24.45 -22.48 5.53
CA GLU A 21 23.79 -22.91 6.77
C GLU A 21 24.52 -24.06 7.50
N GLY A 22 25.39 -24.81 6.80
CA GLY A 22 26.23 -25.84 7.40
C GLY A 22 27.31 -25.35 8.37
N MET A 23 27.42 -24.03 8.58
CA MET A 23 28.36 -23.39 9.51
C MET A 23 27.70 -22.38 10.47
N GLU A 24 26.37 -22.33 10.54
CA GLU A 24 25.60 -21.45 11.47
C GLU A 24 24.90 -22.22 12.62
N ASP A 25 25.11 -23.53 12.69
CA ASP A 25 24.40 -24.47 13.58
C ASP A 25 24.76 -24.35 15.09
N HIS A 26 25.34 -23.23 15.53
CA HIS A 26 25.78 -23.05 16.93
C HIS A 26 25.34 -21.76 17.64
N MET A 27 24.62 -20.80 17.03
CA MET A 27 24.27 -19.54 17.75
C MET A 27 22.89 -18.89 17.51
N GLY A 28 21.87 -19.59 17.02
CA GLY A 28 20.59 -18.92 16.65
C GLY A 28 19.34 -19.22 17.49
N SER A 29 19.25 -20.35 18.19
CA SER A 29 17.99 -20.87 18.75
C SER A 29 17.47 -20.16 19.99
N SER A 30 18.08 -19.04 20.41
CA SER A 30 17.79 -18.32 21.65
C SER A 30 17.14 -16.94 21.47
N MET A 31 16.23 -16.77 20.50
CA MET A 31 15.35 -15.58 20.45
C MET A 31 13.88 -15.87 20.13
N ALA A 32 13.41 -17.11 20.32
CA ALA A 32 12.01 -17.49 20.06
C ALA A 32 11.03 -17.15 21.22
N ALA A 33 11.42 -16.34 22.20
CA ALA A 33 10.59 -16.06 23.38
C ALA A 33 10.68 -14.60 23.84
N MET A 34 10.08 -13.68 23.06
CA MET A 34 9.61 -12.41 23.60
C MET A 34 8.14 -12.22 23.22
N HIS A 35 7.29 -12.02 24.24
CA HIS A 35 5.83 -12.00 24.16
C HIS A 35 5.27 -11.07 23.07
N GLY A 36 4.56 -11.67 22.10
CA GLY A 36 3.74 -10.98 21.11
C GLY A 36 3.10 -12.00 20.16
N THR A 37 1.76 -12.08 20.17
CA THR A 37 0.90 -12.91 19.28
C THR A 37 1.24 -14.41 19.18
N HIS A 38 0.36 -15.27 19.71
CA HIS A 38 0.53 -16.73 19.76
C HIS A 38 0.88 -17.33 18.38
N PRO A 39 1.84 -18.27 18.26
CA PRO A 39 2.36 -18.79 16.97
C PRO A 39 1.27 -19.39 16.06
N VAL A 40 0.17 -19.85 16.65
CA VAL A 40 -1.02 -20.33 15.93
C VAL A 40 -1.64 -19.26 15.03
N TRP A 41 -1.56 -17.98 15.40
CA TRP A 41 -2.09 -16.89 14.57
C TRP A 41 -1.35 -16.73 13.24
N TYR A 42 -0.04 -16.96 13.24
CA TYR A 42 0.74 -16.94 12.00
C TYR A 42 0.37 -18.11 11.09
N LEU A 43 0.18 -19.31 11.65
CA LEU A 43 -0.30 -20.47 10.89
C LEU A 43 -1.70 -20.24 10.30
N LEU A 44 -2.60 -19.60 11.06
CA LEU A 44 -3.93 -19.27 10.57
C LEU A 44 -3.87 -18.23 9.44
N GLY A 45 -3.03 -17.20 9.60
CA GLY A 45 -2.83 -16.15 8.60
C GLY A 45 -2.24 -16.67 7.29
N THR A 46 -1.24 -17.55 7.34
CA THR A 46 -0.63 -18.11 6.14
C THR A 46 -1.58 -19.02 5.38
N VAL A 47 -2.36 -19.86 6.08
CA VAL A 47 -3.39 -20.71 5.46
C VAL A 47 -4.48 -19.86 4.81
N PHE A 48 -4.90 -18.76 5.45
CA PHE A 48 -5.89 -17.85 4.89
C PHE A 48 -5.37 -17.17 3.60
N ILE A 49 -4.16 -16.61 3.63
CA ILE A 49 -3.54 -15.97 2.46
C ILE A 49 -3.34 -16.97 1.31
N ALA A 50 -2.89 -18.19 1.61
CA ALA A 50 -2.73 -19.23 0.61
C ALA A 50 -4.07 -19.62 -0.03
N SER A 51 -5.13 -19.77 0.79
CA SER A 51 -6.47 -20.08 0.31
C SER A 51 -7.03 -19.00 -0.62
N VAL A 52 -6.89 -17.72 -0.23
CA VAL A 52 -7.32 -16.58 -1.07
C VAL A 52 -6.55 -16.55 -2.38
N THR A 53 -5.22 -16.72 -2.33
CA THR A 53 -4.36 -16.73 -3.52
C THR A 53 -4.76 -17.84 -4.49
N VAL A 54 -5.02 -19.05 -3.98
CA VAL A 54 -5.49 -20.19 -4.80
C VAL A 54 -6.90 -19.92 -5.37
N GLY A 55 -7.81 -19.35 -4.58
CA GLY A 55 -9.16 -19.01 -5.01
C GLY A 55 -9.17 -18.01 -6.17
N VAL A 56 -8.38 -16.93 -6.05
CA VAL A 56 -8.22 -15.93 -7.11
C VAL A 56 -7.63 -16.54 -8.38
N TYR A 57 -6.61 -17.39 -8.24
CA TYR A 57 -5.99 -18.08 -9.38
C TYR A 57 -7.00 -18.94 -10.15
N VAL A 58 -7.88 -19.67 -9.44
CA VAL A 58 -8.93 -20.50 -10.06
C VAL A 58 -10.02 -19.66 -10.72
N GLY A 59 -10.36 -18.48 -10.19
CA GLY A 59 -11.36 -17.61 -10.83
C GLY A 59 -10.87 -16.98 -12.14
N VAL A 60 -9.58 -16.65 -12.23
CA VAL A 60 -8.97 -16.02 -13.41
C VAL A 60 -8.66 -17.05 -14.50
N ARG A 61 -8.23 -18.26 -14.14
CA ARG A 61 -7.85 -19.28 -15.13
C ARG A 61 -9.00 -19.63 -16.10
N ASP A 62 -10.24 -19.65 -15.61
CA ASP A 62 -11.41 -20.02 -16.44
C ASP A 62 -11.73 -18.93 -17.49
N ARG A 63 -11.33 -17.68 -17.24
CA ARG A 63 -11.47 -16.57 -18.19
C ARG A 63 -10.40 -16.59 -19.28
N ILE A 64 -9.19 -17.04 -18.94
CA ILE A 64 -8.05 -17.08 -19.87
C ILE A 64 -8.11 -18.33 -20.75
N ILE A 65 -8.63 -19.45 -20.23
CA ILE A 65 -8.71 -20.73 -20.93
C ILE A 65 -10.13 -20.95 -21.48
N SER A 66 -10.70 -19.93 -22.12
CA SER A 66 -11.79 -20.15 -23.07
C SER A 66 -11.18 -20.35 -24.45
N PRO A 67 -11.10 -21.58 -24.99
CA PRO A 67 -10.73 -21.79 -26.37
C PRO A 67 -11.86 -21.23 -27.26
N SER A 68 -11.78 -19.94 -27.58
CA SER A 68 -12.53 -19.37 -28.70
C SER A 68 -11.91 -19.90 -29.98
N ASP A 69 -12.44 -21.03 -30.41
CA ASP A 69 -12.31 -21.52 -31.76
C ASP A 69 -13.04 -20.54 -32.71
N LYS A 70 -12.43 -20.32 -33.89
CA LYS A 70 -12.91 -19.61 -35.09
C LYS A 70 -12.55 -18.12 -35.32
N LEU A 71 -11.34 -17.94 -35.86
CA LEU A 71 -11.02 -17.34 -37.19
C LEU A 71 -11.81 -16.12 -37.71
N THR A 72 -11.12 -14.98 -37.90
CA THR A 72 -11.05 -14.22 -39.18
C THR A 72 -9.85 -13.26 -39.15
N PRO A 73 -8.87 -13.38 -40.08
CA PRO A 73 -7.71 -12.48 -40.20
C PRO A 73 -8.02 -11.18 -40.99
N GLY A 74 -7.43 -10.07 -40.54
CA GLY A 74 -7.42 -8.79 -41.27
C GLY A 74 -6.56 -7.72 -40.57
N GLU A 75 -5.26 -7.74 -40.82
CA GLU A 75 -4.33 -6.60 -40.64
C GLU A 75 -4.49 -5.57 -41.80
N PRO A 76 -3.76 -4.43 -41.87
CA PRO A 76 -3.55 -3.35 -40.89
C PRO A 76 -3.72 -1.95 -41.56
N SER A 77 -3.92 -0.88 -40.79
CA SER A 77 -3.72 0.53 -41.22
C SER A 77 -3.47 1.32 -39.94
N ASP A 78 -2.22 1.66 -39.60
CA ASP A 78 -1.39 2.74 -40.14
C ASP A 78 -2.12 4.10 -40.21
N ASP A 79 -1.38 5.13 -39.78
CA ASP A 79 -1.65 6.56 -39.88
C ASP A 79 -2.31 7.28 -38.66
N THR A 80 -1.42 7.84 -37.84
CA THR A 80 -1.32 9.29 -37.61
C THR A 80 -2.10 9.98 -36.47
N THR A 81 -1.32 10.86 -35.83
CA THR A 81 -1.64 12.03 -34.99
C THR A 81 -1.88 11.82 -33.51
N GLY A 82 -0.91 12.28 -32.72
CA GLY A 82 -1.16 12.75 -31.36
C GLY A 82 -2.21 13.84 -31.40
N VAL A 83 -3.41 13.50 -30.94
CA VAL A 83 -4.46 14.46 -30.58
C VAL A 83 -4.40 14.53 -29.06
N GLU A 84 -3.93 15.66 -28.53
CA GLU A 84 -4.10 15.99 -27.13
C GLU A 84 -5.61 16.14 -26.89
N ASP A 85 -6.19 15.08 -26.32
CA ASP A 85 -7.62 14.90 -26.11
C ASP A 85 -8.16 15.95 -25.09
N PRO A 86 -9.08 16.84 -25.49
CA PRO A 86 -9.67 17.84 -24.59
C PRO A 86 -10.48 17.23 -23.44
N GLU A 87 -10.77 15.92 -23.46
CA GLU A 87 -11.41 15.22 -22.35
C GLU A 87 -10.51 15.06 -21.10
N ASN A 88 -9.19 15.02 -21.28
CA ASN A 88 -8.26 14.76 -20.18
C ASN A 88 -8.23 15.93 -19.18
N LEU A 89 -8.28 17.17 -19.68
CA LEU A 89 -8.32 18.39 -18.87
C LEU A 89 -9.61 18.54 -18.04
N SER A 90 -10.71 17.94 -18.50
CA SER A 90 -12.01 18.00 -17.79
C SER A 90 -12.11 16.91 -16.72
N ARG A 91 -11.49 15.75 -16.95
CA ARG A 91 -11.46 14.63 -15.99
C ARG A 91 -10.56 14.93 -14.79
N ASP A 92 -9.38 15.54 -15.03
CA ASP A 92 -8.44 15.93 -13.97
C ASP A 92 -9.01 17.05 -13.06
N GLN A 93 -9.65 18.06 -13.65
CA GLN A 93 -10.31 19.13 -12.87
C GLN A 93 -11.50 18.61 -12.05
N THR A 94 -12.25 17.63 -12.57
CA THR A 94 -13.38 17.04 -11.83
C THR A 94 -12.87 16.21 -10.65
N ALA A 95 -11.83 15.40 -10.85
CA ALA A 95 -11.20 14.61 -9.79
C ALA A 95 -10.62 15.49 -8.67
N GLN A 96 -9.85 16.53 -9.02
CA GLN A 96 -9.27 17.46 -8.05
C GLN A 96 -10.33 18.22 -7.24
N ARG A 97 -11.46 18.56 -7.86
CA ARG A 97 -12.57 19.23 -7.18
C ARG A 97 -13.27 18.30 -6.19
N THR A 98 -13.52 17.05 -6.58
CA THR A 98 -14.12 16.03 -5.71
C THR A 98 -13.24 15.73 -4.51
N GLU A 99 -11.93 15.53 -4.70
CA GLU A 99 -10.98 15.33 -3.58
C GLU A 99 -10.97 16.52 -2.62
N SER A 100 -11.02 17.74 -3.16
CA SER A 100 -10.99 18.97 -2.37
C SER A 100 -12.26 19.14 -1.51
N GLU A 101 -13.41 18.72 -2.03
CA GLU A 101 -14.69 18.72 -1.30
C GLU A 101 -14.71 17.64 -0.22
N ALA A 102 -14.21 16.43 -0.52
CA ALA A 102 -14.07 15.35 0.46
C ALA A 102 -13.18 15.78 1.63
N LYS A 103 -12.00 16.35 1.35
CA LYS A 103 -11.07 16.87 2.37
C LYS A 103 -11.75 17.86 3.33
N ARG A 104 -12.61 18.75 2.82
CA ARG A 104 -13.36 19.71 3.66
C ARG A 104 -14.41 19.02 4.54
N GLN A 105 -15.16 18.07 3.98
CA GLN A 105 -16.15 17.30 4.73
C GLN A 105 -15.51 16.53 5.89
N ILE A 106 -14.35 15.91 5.65
CA ILE A 106 -13.58 15.22 6.69
C ILE A 106 -13.19 16.21 7.80
N LEU A 107 -12.63 17.36 7.46
CA LEU A 107 -12.22 18.37 8.45
C LEU A 107 -13.38 18.92 9.29
N ASP A 108 -14.63 18.83 8.83
CA ASP A 108 -15.81 19.26 9.59
C ASP A 108 -16.37 18.17 10.53
N LEU A 109 -15.99 16.91 10.31
CA LEU A 109 -16.35 15.78 11.19
C LEU A 109 -15.30 15.53 12.28
N LEU A 110 -14.15 16.16 12.19
CA LEU A 110 -13.08 16.06 13.18
C LEU A 110 -13.25 17.11 14.29
N PRO A 111 -12.91 16.78 15.54
CA PRO A 111 -12.81 17.77 16.60
C PRO A 111 -11.70 18.80 16.30
N ASP A 112 -11.84 20.01 16.83
CA ASP A 112 -10.99 21.17 16.50
C ASP A 112 -9.48 20.91 16.63
N ASP A 113 -9.09 20.14 17.67
CA ASP A 113 -7.70 19.79 17.93
C ASP A 113 -7.11 18.91 16.81
N GLU A 114 -7.90 17.98 16.29
CA GLU A 114 -7.47 17.07 15.24
C GLU A 114 -7.45 17.77 13.88
N LYS A 115 -8.45 18.63 13.61
CA LYS A 115 -8.49 19.50 12.42
C LYS A 115 -7.22 20.34 12.30
N ARG A 116 -6.82 21.00 13.39
CA ARG A 116 -5.61 21.83 13.46
C ARG A 116 -4.30 21.06 13.28
N ILE A 117 -4.29 19.75 13.50
CA ILE A 117 -3.13 18.89 13.27
C ILE A 117 -3.16 18.28 11.86
N LEU A 118 -4.33 17.94 11.34
CA LEU A 118 -4.47 17.33 10.02
C LEU A 118 -4.23 18.33 8.88
N GLU A 119 -4.70 19.58 9.03
CA GLU A 119 -4.64 20.62 7.99
C GLU A 119 -3.20 20.93 7.50
N PRO A 120 -2.18 21.07 8.38
CA PRO A 120 -0.79 21.21 7.96
C PRO A 120 -0.25 20.01 7.16
N VAL A 121 -0.69 18.79 7.47
CA VAL A 121 -0.22 17.55 6.81
C VAL A 121 -0.84 17.39 5.43
N LEU A 122 -2.11 17.78 5.27
CA LEU A 122 -2.77 17.82 3.96
C LEU A 122 -2.13 18.85 3.02
N THR A 123 -1.67 19.97 3.58
CA THR A 123 -1.00 21.03 2.82
C THR A 123 0.46 20.68 2.49
N SER A 124 1.14 19.97 3.39
CA SER A 124 2.53 19.56 3.22
C SER A 124 2.70 18.14 3.74
N PRO A 125 2.67 17.11 2.88
CA PRO A 125 2.90 15.73 3.30
C PRO A 125 4.36 15.51 3.70
N GLY A 126 4.60 14.49 4.53
CA GLY A 126 5.95 14.09 4.95
C GLY A 126 6.54 14.93 6.08
N LEU A 127 5.68 15.59 6.88
CA LEU A 127 6.12 16.37 8.05
C LEU A 127 6.59 15.45 9.17
N THR A 128 7.63 15.85 9.88
CA THR A 128 8.01 15.24 11.15
C THR A 128 7.09 15.70 12.29
N GLN A 129 7.06 14.97 13.40
CA GLN A 129 6.30 15.39 14.60
C GLN A 129 6.73 16.76 15.14
N ILE A 130 7.99 17.16 14.93
CA ILE A 130 8.52 18.46 15.39
C ILE A 130 7.93 19.57 14.53
N GLU A 131 7.99 19.43 13.21
CA GLU A 131 7.43 20.41 12.27
C GLU A 131 5.91 20.52 12.42
N LEU A 132 5.24 19.39 12.67
CA LEU A 132 3.80 19.36 12.89
C LEU A 132 3.40 20.13 14.14
N ARG A 133 4.15 19.94 15.23
CA ARG A 133 3.96 20.69 16.49
C ARG A 133 4.15 22.19 16.29
N ASP A 134 5.20 22.57 15.56
CA ASP A 134 5.54 23.98 15.35
C ASP A 134 4.47 24.69 14.50
N ARG A 135 3.78 23.96 13.61
CA ARG A 135 2.66 24.48 12.81
C ARG A 135 1.32 24.48 13.55
N SER A 136 1.06 23.49 14.40
CA SER A 136 -0.24 23.34 15.08
C SER A 136 -0.32 24.13 16.41
N ASN A 137 0.81 24.61 16.94
CA ASN A 137 0.95 25.29 18.24
C ASN A 137 0.44 24.45 19.43
N PHE A 138 0.63 23.12 19.36
CA PHE A 138 0.29 22.18 20.43
C PHE A 138 1.55 21.67 21.15
N SER A 139 1.39 21.07 22.33
CA SER A 139 2.50 20.42 23.02
C SER A 139 2.91 19.12 22.29
N LYS A 140 4.18 18.72 22.44
CA LYS A 140 4.69 17.46 21.84
C LYS A 140 3.85 16.24 22.22
N SER A 141 3.43 16.16 23.49
CA SER A 141 2.60 15.06 23.98
C SER A 141 1.20 15.06 23.34
N LYS A 142 0.57 16.23 23.21
CA LYS A 142 -0.74 16.38 22.56
C LYS A 142 -0.66 16.00 21.08
N VAL A 143 0.37 16.48 20.36
CA VAL A 143 0.61 16.10 18.96
C VAL A 143 0.80 14.60 18.82
N SER A 144 1.60 13.97 19.68
CA SER A 144 1.82 12.52 19.63
C SER A 144 0.53 11.71 19.84
N GLN A 145 -0.32 12.13 20.78
CA GLN A 145 -1.61 11.47 21.04
C GLN A 145 -2.54 11.64 19.84
N THR A 146 -2.73 12.88 19.38
CA THR A 146 -3.61 13.17 18.25
C THR A 146 -3.15 12.50 16.96
N VAL A 147 -1.85 12.45 16.67
CA VAL A 147 -1.32 11.69 15.51
C VAL A 147 -1.66 10.21 15.63
N THR A 148 -1.57 9.64 16.84
CA THR A 148 -1.93 8.24 17.07
C THR A 148 -3.43 8.00 16.86
N ASP A 149 -4.28 8.93 17.29
CA ASP A 149 -5.73 8.82 17.12
C ASP A 149 -6.15 8.98 15.65
N LEU A 150 -5.54 9.92 14.94
CA LEU A 150 -5.71 10.09 13.49
C LEU A 150 -5.23 8.87 12.69
N GLU A 151 -4.13 8.24 13.11
CA GLU A 151 -3.62 7.00 12.50
C GLU A 151 -4.55 5.80 12.74
N LYS A 152 -5.07 5.64 13.96
CA LYS A 152 -6.08 4.61 14.26
C LYS A 152 -7.36 4.76 13.45
N ARG A 153 -7.71 6.01 13.13
CA ARG A 153 -8.85 6.36 12.27
C ARG A 153 -8.53 6.25 10.78
N GLY A 154 -7.31 5.85 10.41
CA GLY A 154 -6.90 5.69 9.02
C GLY A 154 -6.76 7.01 8.26
N LEU A 155 -6.64 8.16 8.95
CA LEU A 155 -6.51 9.49 8.32
C LEU A 155 -5.06 9.88 8.06
N LEU A 156 -4.13 9.30 8.84
CA LEU A 156 -2.69 9.51 8.73
C LEU A 156 -1.96 8.16 8.74
N TYR A 157 -0.79 8.13 8.14
CA TYR A 157 0.17 7.04 8.34
C TYR A 157 1.57 7.59 8.61
N ARG A 158 2.40 6.75 9.25
CA ARG A 158 3.79 7.07 9.57
C ARG A 158 4.72 6.18 8.77
N GLU A 159 5.66 6.81 8.09
CA GLU A 159 6.73 6.13 7.38
C GLU A 159 8.04 6.26 8.17
N PRO A 160 8.78 5.15 8.41
CA PRO A 160 10.06 5.20 9.07
C PRO A 160 11.12 5.84 8.15
N GLN A 161 11.76 6.91 8.64
CA GLN A 161 12.91 7.53 7.98
C GLN A 161 14.08 7.65 8.95
N GLY A 162 14.96 6.66 8.91
CA GLY A 162 16.11 6.57 9.80
C GLY A 162 15.69 6.52 11.27
N ARG A 163 15.93 7.61 12.01
CA ARG A 163 15.59 7.72 13.46
C ARG A 163 14.32 8.52 13.73
N THR A 164 13.60 8.94 12.69
CA THR A 164 12.41 9.79 12.79
C THR A 164 11.31 9.22 11.92
N TYR A 165 10.07 9.59 12.21
CA TYR A 165 8.92 9.22 11.40
C TYR A 165 8.45 10.43 10.61
N ARG A 166 8.11 10.20 9.34
CA ARG A 166 7.40 11.17 8.51
C ARG A 166 5.92 10.82 8.49
N ILE A 167 5.09 11.85 8.60
CA ILE A 167 3.65 11.74 8.68
C ILE A 167 3.09 12.15 7.33
N TYR A 168 2.22 11.30 6.79
CA TYR A 168 1.57 11.51 5.51
C TYR A 168 0.05 11.39 5.68
N PRO A 169 -0.72 12.13 4.87
CA PRO A 169 -2.16 11.92 4.79
C PRO A 169 -2.43 10.56 4.16
N ALA A 170 -3.40 9.81 4.69
CA ALA A 170 -3.84 8.59 4.01
C ALA A 170 -4.42 8.93 2.63
N GLU A 171 -4.11 8.13 1.61
CA GLU A 171 -4.63 8.36 0.25
C GLU A 171 -6.12 8.02 0.14
N ASP A 172 -6.62 7.22 1.08
CA ASP A 172 -7.97 6.66 1.05
C ASP A 172 -8.90 7.31 2.10
N ILE A 173 -8.77 8.63 2.27
CA ILE A 173 -9.67 9.38 3.17
C ILE A 173 -11.13 9.34 2.67
N GLU A 174 -11.32 9.01 1.39
CA GLU A 174 -12.60 8.98 0.68
C GLU A 174 -13.44 7.72 0.98
N ASN A 175 -12.84 6.60 1.38
CA ASN A 175 -13.53 5.30 1.51
C ASN A 175 -13.95 4.92 2.95
N GLN A 176 -13.80 5.81 3.94
CA GLN A 176 -14.06 5.50 5.36
C GLN A 176 -15.22 6.29 6.00
N LEU A 177 -16.12 6.84 5.18
CA LEU A 177 -17.37 7.48 5.59
C LEU A 177 -18.58 6.54 5.47
#